data_AF-A0A6B2C730-F1
#
_entry.id   AF-A0A6B2C730-F1
#
_cell.length_a   1.000
_cell.length_b   1.000
_cell.length_c   1.000
_cell.angle_alpha   90.00
_cell.angle_beta   90.00
_cell.angle_gamma   90.00
#
_symmetry.space_group_name_H-M   'P 1'
#
loop_
_entity.id
_entity.type
_entity.pdbx_description
1 polymer ?
#
loop_
_entity_poly.entity_id
_entity_poly.type
_entity_poly.pdbx_seq_one_letter_code
_entity_poly.pdbx_strand_id
1 'polypeptide(L)'
;MLIFALYKAVPPDIAKVGTVGGILKREEAQLVINPHDVQAIEAADYMRRLAGGKVISLSMGPHQRVIPIANTLYDYEVWGVDEAYILSDRRMAGADTRATAYTLSLGIKKIIEIHEEAVSKLIGAIEENKDIGEVMKLAEELYNKNLIPNKIYNDKPPLKRYSLLERFVNREISREDLLNKLREHRESLRKDLILFLGMKAVDGETGNTGPQLSQALSEALKIPVAHATYVTNFSYDPDKKLVRVRRRIGRVIQEIEMDLPVLLTMRPEYEAPSIPLRRGRDVLLENYKGKVRDIKILNADDIKADLRAIGLVGSPTQVGPTIEVKKTIIKRILGRSIRILKDVEKIKIGDKEFGPYKKDEIITDPDKDLVKELVEKGFAKIYDYDDLADEIINILSRRERG
;
A
#
# COMPACT_ATOMS: atom_id res chain seq x y z
N MET A 1 -19.59 3.46 -4.39
CA MET A 1 -18.34 4.20 -4.09
C MET A 1 -17.15 3.48 -4.70
N LEU A 2 -16.12 4.21 -5.15
CA LEU A 2 -14.81 3.64 -5.47
C LEU A 2 -13.85 3.92 -4.32
N ILE A 3 -13.16 2.88 -3.83
CA ILE A 3 -12.25 2.97 -2.69
C ILE A 3 -10.88 2.52 -3.17
N PHE A 4 -9.88 3.40 -3.11
CA PHE A 4 -8.53 3.07 -3.56
C PHE A 4 -7.63 2.67 -2.40
N ALA A 5 -6.94 1.54 -2.54
CA ALA A 5 -5.88 1.09 -1.65
C ALA A 5 -4.56 1.12 -2.41
N LEU A 6 -3.74 2.14 -2.14
CA LEU A 6 -2.45 2.28 -2.80
C LEU A 6 -1.37 1.54 -2.01
N TYR A 7 -0.52 0.81 -2.73
CA TYR A 7 0.57 0.09 -2.10
C TYR A 7 1.84 0.13 -2.95
N LYS A 8 2.98 0.00 -2.29
CA LYS A 8 4.30 -0.14 -2.92
C LYS A 8 4.89 -1.51 -2.63
N ALA A 9 5.39 -2.15 -3.67
CA ALA A 9 6.25 -3.32 -3.53
C ALA A 9 7.66 -2.87 -3.13
N VAL A 10 8.16 -3.34 -1.99
CA VAL A 10 9.47 -2.96 -1.44
C VAL A 10 10.33 -4.20 -1.21
N PRO A 11 11.66 -4.06 -1.18
CA PRO A 11 12.53 -5.13 -0.71
C PRO A 11 12.14 -5.52 0.73
N PRO A 12 12.20 -6.81 1.11
CA PRO A 12 11.95 -7.23 2.47
C PRO A 12 13.02 -6.67 3.41
N ASP A 13 12.63 -6.49 4.68
CA ASP A 13 13.51 -5.95 5.70
C ASP A 13 14.75 -6.85 5.89
N ILE A 14 15.94 -6.28 5.70
CA ILE A 14 17.23 -6.99 5.74
C ILE A 14 17.46 -7.61 7.13
N ALA A 15 16.84 -7.07 8.19
CA ALA A 15 16.92 -7.62 9.54
C ALA A 15 16.29 -9.02 9.68
N LYS A 16 15.45 -9.46 8.73
CA LYS A 16 14.82 -10.79 8.69
C LYS A 16 15.40 -11.72 7.61
N VAL A 17 16.29 -11.24 6.75
CA VAL A 17 16.98 -12.08 5.76
C VAL A 17 18.16 -12.72 6.45
N GLY A 18 17.96 -13.93 6.97
CA GLY A 18 19.04 -14.74 7.53
C GLY A 18 20.20 -14.82 6.54
N THR A 19 21.38 -14.37 6.97
CA THR A 19 22.63 -14.57 6.24
C THR A 19 22.94 -16.05 6.23
N VAL A 20 22.58 -16.75 5.17
CA VAL A 20 23.16 -18.06 4.87
C VAL A 20 24.43 -17.83 4.07
N GLY A 21 25.59 -17.99 4.71
CA GLY A 21 26.90 -17.99 4.03
C GLY A 21 27.51 -16.62 3.69
N GLY A 22 27.10 -15.53 4.34
CA GLY A 22 27.79 -14.23 4.24
C GLY A 22 27.64 -13.47 2.91
N ILE A 23 26.82 -13.97 1.98
CA ILE A 23 26.47 -13.27 0.74
C ILE A 23 24.99 -12.85 0.84
N LEU A 24 24.74 -11.54 0.94
CA LEU A 24 23.41 -10.97 0.74
C LEU A 24 23.02 -11.18 -0.73
N LYS A 25 22.27 -12.24 -1.03
CA LYS A 25 21.64 -12.43 -2.33
C LYS A 25 20.49 -11.42 -2.49
N ARG A 26 20.84 -10.18 -2.82
CA ARG A 26 19.88 -9.08 -3.07
C ARG A 26 19.00 -9.34 -4.30
N GLU A 27 19.41 -10.24 -5.19
CA GLU A 27 18.75 -10.49 -6.48
C GLU A 27 17.61 -11.53 -6.40
N GLU A 28 17.57 -12.36 -5.35
CA GLU A 28 16.56 -13.43 -5.18
C GLU A 28 15.47 -13.09 -4.14
N ALA A 29 15.57 -11.97 -3.43
CA ALA A 29 14.59 -11.58 -2.43
C ALA A 29 13.27 -11.15 -3.11
N GLN A 30 12.21 -11.94 -2.91
CA GLN A 30 10.87 -11.59 -3.38
C GLN A 30 10.44 -10.27 -2.73
N LEU A 31 9.94 -9.33 -3.54
CA LEU A 31 9.37 -8.10 -3.04
C LEU A 31 8.18 -8.41 -2.13
N VAL A 32 7.95 -7.55 -1.14
CA VAL A 32 6.82 -7.64 -0.22
C VAL A 32 5.97 -6.37 -0.29
N ILE A 33 4.73 -6.45 0.19
CA ILE A 33 3.93 -5.24 0.44
C ILE A 33 4.68 -4.41 1.48
N ASN A 34 4.83 -3.11 1.21
CA ASN A 34 5.35 -2.17 2.18
C ASN A 34 4.56 -2.28 3.50
N PRO A 35 5.22 -2.50 4.66
CA PRO A 35 4.53 -2.74 5.92
C PRO A 35 3.53 -1.65 6.32
N HIS A 36 3.76 -0.39 5.91
CA HIS A 36 2.83 0.72 6.17
C HIS A 36 1.58 0.71 5.30
N ASP A 37 1.62 0.04 4.14
CA ASP A 37 0.48 -0.02 3.21
C ASP A 37 -0.51 -1.13 3.62
N VAL A 38 -0.11 -2.05 4.49
CA VAL A 38 -1.00 -3.09 5.05
C VAL A 38 -2.21 -2.44 5.73
N GLN A 39 -1.97 -1.46 6.60
CA GLN A 39 -3.05 -0.71 7.28
C GLN A 39 -3.90 0.11 6.31
N ALA A 40 -3.34 0.55 5.19
CA ALA A 40 -4.10 1.26 4.17
C ALA A 40 -5.08 0.32 3.44
N ILE A 41 -4.65 -0.90 3.13
CA ILE A 41 -5.51 -1.92 2.52
C ILE A 41 -6.60 -2.37 3.51
N GLU A 42 -6.24 -2.57 4.78
CA GLU A 42 -7.21 -2.89 5.83
C GLU A 42 -8.25 -1.78 6.01
N ALA A 43 -7.82 -0.51 6.04
CA ALA A 43 -8.70 0.65 6.13
C ALA A 43 -9.65 0.75 4.92
N ALA A 44 -9.15 0.45 3.71
CA ALA A 44 -9.96 0.43 2.50
C ALA A 44 -11.05 -0.65 2.55
N ASP A 45 -10.71 -1.85 2.99
CA ASP A 45 -11.68 -2.92 3.20
C ASP A 45 -12.71 -2.56 4.30
N TYR A 46 -12.26 -1.98 5.41
CA TYR A 46 -13.15 -1.51 6.46
C TYR A 46 -14.13 -0.45 5.93
N MET A 47 -13.64 0.49 5.13
CA MET A 47 -14.48 1.51 4.48
C MET A 47 -15.51 0.88 3.54
N ARG A 48 -15.13 -0.13 2.74
CA ARG A 48 -16.08 -0.89 1.90
C ARG A 48 -17.16 -1.55 2.76
N ARG A 49 -16.80 -2.11 3.91
CA ARG A 49 -17.78 -2.74 4.82
C ARG A 49 -18.70 -1.73 5.51
N LEU A 50 -18.29 -0.46 5.65
CA LEU A 50 -19.13 0.62 6.18
C LEU A 50 -20.06 1.25 5.13
N ALA A 51 -19.53 1.53 3.93
CA ALA A 51 -20.19 2.35 2.91
C ALA A 51 -20.74 1.56 1.73
N GLY A 52 -20.25 0.34 1.55
CA GLY A 52 -20.36 -0.40 0.30
C GLY A 52 -19.44 0.15 -0.80
N GLY A 53 -19.46 -0.48 -1.96
CA GLY A 53 -18.60 -0.13 -3.10
C GLY A 53 -17.62 -1.24 -3.40
N LYS A 54 -16.41 -0.85 -3.82
CA LYS A 54 -15.34 -1.80 -4.09
C LYS A 54 -13.97 -1.25 -3.77
N VAL A 55 -13.08 -2.14 -3.36
CA VAL A 55 -11.66 -1.83 -3.12
C VAL A 55 -10.88 -2.07 -4.41
N ILE A 56 -10.28 -1.01 -4.95
CA ILE A 56 -9.38 -1.05 -6.09
C ILE A 56 -7.96 -0.84 -5.55
N SER A 57 -7.11 -1.85 -5.69
CA SER A 57 -5.69 -1.67 -5.41
C SER A 57 -4.96 -1.05 -6.58
N LEU A 58 -4.01 -0.17 -6.27
CA LEU A 58 -3.17 0.48 -7.27
C LEU A 58 -1.71 0.49 -6.81
N SER A 59 -0.82 0.02 -7.67
CA SER A 59 0.62 0.12 -7.47
C SER A 59 1.32 0.63 -8.72
N MET A 60 2.51 1.21 -8.56
CA MET A 60 3.37 1.62 -9.66
C MET A 60 4.68 0.86 -9.57
N GLY A 61 5.05 0.16 -10.65
CA GLY A 61 6.32 -0.56 -10.72
C GLY A 61 6.37 -1.61 -11.81
N PRO A 62 7.49 -2.34 -11.93
CA PRO A 62 7.66 -3.41 -12.90
C PRO A 62 6.63 -4.52 -12.66
N HIS A 63 5.67 -4.69 -13.56
CA HIS A 63 4.50 -5.56 -13.34
C HIS A 63 4.91 -7.00 -13.04
N GLN A 64 5.96 -7.53 -13.68
CA GLN A 64 6.50 -8.87 -13.43
C GLN A 64 6.81 -9.13 -11.95
N ARG A 65 7.25 -8.08 -11.21
CA ARG A 65 7.58 -8.19 -9.78
C ARG A 65 6.42 -7.82 -8.86
N VAL A 66 5.48 -7.02 -9.35
CA VAL A 66 4.32 -6.53 -8.56
C VAL A 66 3.14 -7.52 -8.64
N ILE A 67 2.93 -8.21 -9.77
CA ILE A 67 1.84 -9.19 -9.97
C ILE A 67 1.79 -10.28 -8.88
N PRO A 68 2.92 -10.93 -8.50
CA PRO A 68 2.88 -11.95 -7.45
C PRO A 68 2.33 -11.43 -6.12
N ILE A 69 2.67 -10.18 -5.77
CA ILE A 69 2.18 -9.51 -4.56
C ILE A 69 0.72 -9.08 -4.71
N ALA A 70 0.35 -8.52 -5.86
CA ALA A 70 -1.02 -8.11 -6.13
C ALA A 70 -1.98 -9.30 -6.00
N ASN A 71 -1.55 -10.48 -6.47
CA ASN A 71 -2.35 -11.70 -6.39
C ASN A 71 -2.70 -12.09 -4.95
N THR A 72 -1.79 -11.92 -3.99
CA THR A 72 -2.06 -12.27 -2.58
C THR A 72 -3.16 -11.39 -1.98
N LEU A 73 -3.37 -10.18 -2.50
CA LEU A 73 -4.41 -9.27 -2.03
C LEU A 73 -5.84 -9.82 -2.26
N TYR A 74 -6.02 -10.71 -3.23
CA TYR A 74 -7.32 -11.35 -3.47
C TYR A 74 -7.63 -12.47 -2.48
N ASP A 75 -6.64 -13.01 -1.77
CA ASP A 75 -6.82 -14.14 -0.86
C ASP A 75 -7.16 -13.67 0.56
N TYR A 76 -6.92 -12.41 0.89
CA TYR A 76 -7.32 -11.86 2.17
C TYR A 76 -8.83 -11.66 2.26
N GLU A 77 -9.44 -12.24 3.30
CA GLU A 77 -10.86 -12.02 3.64
C GLU A 77 -11.08 -10.68 4.35
N VAL A 78 -10.15 -10.28 5.22
CA VAL A 78 -10.29 -9.13 6.16
C VAL A 78 -9.42 -7.94 5.76
N TRP A 79 -9.17 -7.73 4.48
CA TRP A 79 -8.32 -6.66 3.90
C TRP A 79 -8.08 -6.97 2.43
N GLY A 80 -9.09 -7.56 1.80
CA GLY A 80 -9.00 -8.00 0.42
C GLY A 80 -9.31 -6.89 -0.56
N VAL A 81 -8.89 -7.09 -1.80
CA VAL A 81 -9.19 -6.18 -2.91
C VAL A 81 -10.19 -6.83 -3.86
N ASP A 82 -11.03 -6.01 -4.48
CA ASP A 82 -11.98 -6.44 -5.51
C ASP A 82 -11.34 -6.39 -6.90
N GLU A 83 -10.47 -5.42 -7.14
CA GLU A 83 -9.70 -5.25 -8.37
C GLU A 83 -8.26 -4.80 -8.08
N ALA A 84 -7.35 -5.08 -9.01
CA ALA A 84 -5.97 -4.64 -8.95
C ALA A 84 -5.54 -4.02 -10.28
N TYR A 85 -4.90 -2.85 -10.16
CA TYR A 85 -4.27 -2.13 -11.26
C TYR A 85 -2.79 -1.92 -10.97
N ILE A 86 -1.96 -2.02 -12.01
CA ILE A 86 -0.53 -1.73 -11.94
C ILE A 86 -0.19 -0.71 -13.02
N LEU A 87 0.36 0.43 -12.61
CA LEU A 87 1.00 1.37 -13.52
C LEU A 87 2.41 0.87 -13.83
N SER A 88 2.64 0.48 -15.08
CA SER A 88 3.85 -0.22 -15.47
C SER A 88 4.34 0.21 -16.84
N ASP A 89 5.39 1.03 -16.84
CA ASP A 89 6.07 1.47 -18.05
C ASP A 89 7.53 1.83 -17.73
N ARG A 90 8.45 1.56 -18.65
CA ARG A 90 9.86 1.95 -18.48
C ARG A 90 10.02 3.47 -18.37
N ARG A 91 9.14 4.23 -19.02
CA ARG A 91 9.08 5.70 -18.96
C ARG A 91 8.76 6.23 -17.56
N MET A 92 8.17 5.40 -16.69
CA MET A 92 7.86 5.75 -15.29
C MET A 92 9.00 5.40 -14.32
N ALA A 93 10.09 4.76 -14.79
CA ALA A 93 11.18 4.33 -13.93
C ALA A 93 12.00 5.50 -13.38
N GLY A 94 12.55 5.35 -12.18
CA GLY A 94 13.37 6.38 -11.53
C GLY A 94 12.60 7.63 -11.08
N ALA A 95 11.27 7.53 -10.99
CA ALA A 95 10.41 8.60 -10.48
C ALA A 95 10.74 8.93 -9.01
N ASP A 96 10.87 10.21 -8.71
CA ASP A 96 10.82 10.72 -7.35
C ASP A 96 9.36 10.79 -6.87
N THR A 97 9.12 11.34 -5.68
CA THR A 97 7.78 11.37 -5.10
C THR A 97 6.80 12.24 -5.91
N ARG A 98 7.28 13.32 -6.55
CA ARG A 98 6.42 14.23 -7.33
C ARG A 98 6.00 13.57 -8.64
N ALA A 99 6.96 12.99 -9.37
CA ALA A 99 6.68 12.25 -10.59
C ALA A 99 5.81 11.01 -10.31
N THR A 100 6.04 10.33 -9.19
CA THR A 100 5.21 9.20 -8.72
C THR A 100 3.78 9.66 -8.43
N ALA A 101 3.60 10.74 -7.66
CA ALA A 101 2.29 11.28 -7.32
C ALA A 101 1.49 11.71 -8.56
N TYR A 102 2.14 12.38 -9.52
CA TYR A 102 1.52 12.73 -10.81
C TYR A 102 1.10 11.49 -11.60
N THR A 103 1.96 10.49 -11.69
CA THR A 103 1.65 9.24 -12.41
C THR A 103 0.47 8.51 -11.77
N LEU A 104 0.46 8.39 -10.44
CA LEU A 104 -0.64 7.78 -9.69
C LEU A 104 -1.96 8.54 -9.86
N SER A 105 -1.93 9.88 -9.87
CA SER A 105 -3.14 10.69 -10.03
C SER A 105 -3.81 10.46 -11.38
N LEU A 106 -3.01 10.36 -12.45
CA LEU A 106 -3.51 10.02 -13.79
C LEU A 106 -4.03 8.58 -13.85
N GLY A 107 -3.37 7.63 -13.19
CA GLY A 107 -3.86 6.27 -13.07
C GLY A 107 -5.24 6.19 -12.40
N ILE A 108 -5.40 6.87 -11.26
CA ILE A 108 -6.69 6.95 -10.54
C ILE A 108 -7.76 7.60 -11.42
N LYS A 109 -7.44 8.73 -12.06
CA LYS A 109 -8.35 9.41 -13.00
C LYS A 109 -8.77 8.48 -14.13
N LYS A 110 -7.83 7.75 -14.75
CA LYS A 110 -8.15 6.80 -15.82
C LYS A 110 -9.05 5.68 -15.34
N ILE A 111 -8.82 5.15 -14.14
CA ILE A 111 -9.69 4.12 -13.55
C ILE A 111 -11.09 4.67 -13.32
N ILE A 112 -11.25 5.90 -12.80
CA ILE A 112 -12.56 6.55 -12.65
C ILE A 112 -13.24 6.69 -14.02
N GLU A 113 -12.52 7.18 -15.04
CA GLU A 113 -13.04 7.32 -16.41
C GLU A 113 -13.55 6.00 -16.99
N ILE A 114 -12.86 4.88 -16.75
CA ILE A 114 -13.32 3.54 -17.19
C ILE A 114 -14.71 3.20 -16.62
N HIS A 115 -14.97 3.57 -15.36
CA HIS A 115 -16.28 3.34 -14.72
C HIS A 115 -17.33 4.33 -15.23
N GLU A 116 -16.96 5.59 -15.40
CA GLU A 116 -17.86 6.61 -15.94
C GLU A 116 -18.28 6.29 -17.39
N GLU A 117 -17.35 5.79 -18.20
CA GLU A 117 -17.61 5.31 -19.56
C GLU A 117 -18.56 4.12 -19.57
N ALA A 118 -18.41 3.17 -18.63
CA ALA A 118 -19.33 2.03 -18.50
C ALA A 118 -20.77 2.50 -18.22
N VAL A 119 -20.95 3.39 -17.25
CA VAL A 119 -22.28 3.95 -16.94
C VAL A 119 -22.81 4.80 -18.10
N SER A 120 -21.95 5.55 -18.79
CA SER A 120 -22.35 6.36 -19.95
C SER A 120 -22.81 5.51 -21.13
N LYS A 121 -22.20 4.35 -21.37
CA LYS A 121 -22.68 3.38 -22.38
C LYS A 121 -24.09 2.89 -22.06
N LEU A 122 -24.36 2.59 -20.79
CA LEU A 122 -25.69 2.16 -20.35
C LEU A 122 -26.73 3.29 -20.51
N ILE A 123 -26.38 4.52 -20.13
CA ILE A 123 -27.21 5.71 -20.33
C ILE A 123 -27.54 5.89 -21.82
N GLY A 124 -26.51 5.87 -22.70
CA GLY A 124 -26.69 6.04 -24.13
C GLY A 124 -27.59 4.97 -24.75
N ALA A 125 -27.46 3.71 -24.33
CA ALA A 125 -28.35 2.64 -24.78
C ALA A 125 -29.82 2.90 -24.41
N ILE A 126 -30.10 3.47 -23.24
CA ILE A 126 -31.46 3.81 -22.78
C ILE A 126 -31.99 5.04 -23.52
N GLU A 127 -31.16 6.05 -23.76
CA GLU A 127 -31.51 7.28 -24.51
C GLU A 127 -31.82 6.98 -25.99
N GLU A 128 -31.08 6.06 -26.61
CA GLU A 128 -31.29 5.57 -27.97
C GLU A 128 -32.55 4.69 -28.13
N ASN A 129 -33.34 4.49 -27.07
CA ASN A 129 -34.52 3.63 -27.07
C ASN A 129 -34.23 2.17 -27.47
N LYS A 130 -33.06 1.63 -27.12
CA LYS A 130 -32.78 0.21 -27.37
C LYS A 130 -33.77 -0.70 -26.65
N ASP A 131 -33.93 -1.90 -27.18
CA ASP A 131 -34.77 -2.92 -26.57
C ASP A 131 -34.29 -3.24 -25.14
N ILE A 132 -35.25 -3.55 -24.26
CA ILE A 132 -34.96 -3.83 -22.85
C ILE A 132 -34.00 -5.02 -22.71
N GLY A 133 -34.13 -6.04 -23.56
CA GLY A 133 -33.23 -7.20 -23.57
C GLY A 133 -31.79 -6.81 -23.90
N GLU A 134 -31.59 -5.88 -24.84
CA GLU A 134 -30.25 -5.37 -25.18
C GLU A 134 -29.65 -4.56 -24.03
N VAL A 135 -30.44 -3.70 -23.38
CA VAL A 135 -29.99 -2.93 -22.21
C VAL A 135 -29.60 -3.85 -21.06
N MET A 136 -30.40 -4.89 -20.78
CA MET A 136 -30.11 -5.87 -19.73
C MET A 136 -28.85 -6.67 -20.03
N LYS A 137 -28.66 -7.11 -21.27
CA LYS A 137 -27.44 -7.81 -21.69
C LYS A 137 -26.19 -6.93 -21.55
N LEU A 138 -26.27 -5.66 -21.97
CA LEU A 138 -25.17 -4.71 -21.78
C LEU A 138 -24.85 -4.53 -20.29
N ALA A 139 -25.88 -4.38 -19.45
CA ALA A 139 -25.69 -4.25 -18.01
C ALA A 139 -25.02 -5.49 -17.40
N GLU A 140 -25.45 -6.69 -17.79
CA GLU A 140 -24.84 -7.94 -17.37
C GLU A 140 -23.36 -8.02 -17.76
N GLU A 141 -23.01 -7.65 -19.00
CA GLU A 141 -21.62 -7.61 -19.47
C GLU A 141 -20.76 -6.64 -18.66
N LEU A 142 -21.28 -5.44 -18.36
CA LEU A 142 -20.59 -4.43 -17.56
C LEU A 142 -20.44 -4.88 -16.09
N TYR A 143 -21.48 -5.52 -15.54
CA TYR A 143 -21.48 -6.07 -14.19
C TYR A 143 -20.47 -7.22 -14.04
N ASN A 144 -20.39 -8.10 -15.04
CA ASN A 144 -19.41 -9.19 -15.09
C ASN A 144 -17.97 -8.69 -15.16
N LYS A 145 -17.74 -7.52 -15.77
CA LYS A 145 -16.46 -6.79 -15.76
C LYS A 145 -16.23 -5.98 -14.48
N ASN A 146 -17.15 -6.07 -13.52
CA ASN A 146 -17.15 -5.37 -12.23
C ASN A 146 -17.18 -3.84 -12.38
N LEU A 147 -17.80 -3.31 -13.44
CA LEU A 147 -17.81 -1.87 -13.76
C LEU A 147 -19.05 -1.13 -13.24
N ILE A 148 -20.10 -1.84 -12.83
CA ILE A 148 -21.31 -1.28 -12.22
C ILE A 148 -21.68 -2.03 -10.94
N PRO A 149 -22.26 -1.37 -9.92
CA PRO A 149 -22.62 -2.00 -8.66
C PRO A 149 -23.95 -2.75 -8.71
N ASN A 150 -24.22 -3.57 -7.69
CA ASN A 150 -25.43 -4.36 -7.48
C ASN A 150 -26.70 -3.50 -7.53
N LYS A 151 -26.61 -2.24 -7.08
CA LYS A 151 -27.69 -1.26 -7.14
C LYS A 151 -28.14 -0.96 -8.56
N ILE A 152 -27.25 -0.98 -9.55
CA ILE A 152 -27.61 -0.74 -10.96
C ILE A 152 -28.16 -2.03 -11.58
N TYR A 153 -27.41 -3.12 -11.44
CA TYR A 153 -27.74 -4.44 -11.98
C TYR A 153 -27.16 -5.52 -11.07
N ASN A 154 -27.86 -6.65 -10.94
CA ASN A 154 -27.39 -7.83 -10.21
C ASN A 154 -27.94 -9.10 -10.88
N ASP A 155 -27.15 -10.17 -10.85
CA ASP A 155 -27.50 -11.49 -11.41
C ASP A 155 -28.25 -12.39 -10.42
N LYS A 156 -28.24 -12.03 -9.13
CA LYS A 156 -28.91 -12.79 -8.07
C LYS A 156 -30.30 -12.24 -7.76
N PRO A 157 -31.24 -13.11 -7.34
CA PRO A 157 -32.58 -12.67 -6.92
C PRO A 157 -32.50 -11.58 -5.85
N PRO A 158 -33.50 -10.68 -5.81
CA PRO A 158 -33.45 -9.49 -4.98
C PRO A 158 -33.25 -9.86 -3.51
N LEU A 159 -32.16 -9.37 -2.91
CA LEU A 159 -31.86 -9.57 -1.49
C LEU A 159 -32.86 -8.86 -0.55
N LYS A 160 -33.80 -8.08 -1.11
CA LYS A 160 -35.05 -7.50 -0.59
C LYS A 160 -35.56 -6.32 -1.42
N ARG A 161 -34.71 -5.73 -2.26
CA ARG A 161 -35.02 -4.66 -3.22
C ARG A 161 -34.41 -5.00 -4.57
N TYR A 162 -35.15 -4.69 -5.63
CA TYR A 162 -34.69 -4.80 -7.01
C TYR A 162 -33.62 -3.75 -7.32
N SER A 163 -32.68 -4.12 -8.18
CA SER A 163 -31.72 -3.20 -8.82
C SER A 163 -32.46 -2.14 -9.66
N LEU A 164 -31.79 -1.04 -10.01
CA LEU A 164 -32.41 0.03 -10.80
C LEU A 164 -33.01 -0.47 -12.11
N LEU A 165 -32.31 -1.37 -12.81
CA LEU A 165 -32.81 -1.92 -14.06
C LEU A 165 -34.00 -2.87 -13.84
N GLU A 166 -33.96 -3.74 -12.84
CA GLU A 166 -35.12 -4.59 -12.52
C GLU A 166 -36.36 -3.76 -12.13
N ARG A 167 -36.18 -2.68 -11.37
CA ARG A 167 -37.27 -1.74 -11.03
C ARG A 167 -37.85 -1.07 -12.27
N PHE A 168 -37.00 -0.74 -13.25
CA PHE A 168 -37.44 -0.19 -14.53
C PHE A 168 -38.22 -1.23 -15.35
N VAL A 169 -37.72 -2.47 -15.42
CA VAL A 169 -38.41 -3.60 -16.10
C VAL A 169 -39.78 -3.87 -15.45
N ASN A 170 -39.85 -3.82 -14.12
CA ASN A 170 -41.08 -3.99 -13.34
C ASN A 170 -41.99 -2.76 -13.35
N ARG A 171 -41.63 -1.69 -14.10
CA ARG A 171 -42.39 -0.43 -14.20
C ARG A 171 -42.58 0.31 -12.86
N GLU A 172 -41.69 0.08 -11.89
CA GLU A 172 -41.69 0.81 -10.61
C GLU A 172 -41.09 2.20 -10.70
N ILE A 173 -40.23 2.45 -11.70
CA ILE A 173 -39.60 3.74 -11.97
C ILE A 173 -39.74 4.09 -13.44
N SER A 174 -39.86 5.39 -13.75
CA SER A 174 -39.90 5.84 -15.13
C SER A 174 -38.52 5.75 -15.79
N ARG A 175 -38.46 5.85 -17.12
CA ARG A 175 -37.19 5.96 -17.84
C ARG A 175 -36.40 7.19 -17.40
N GLU A 176 -37.09 8.31 -17.19
CA GLU A 176 -36.46 9.55 -16.75
C GLU A 176 -35.84 9.39 -15.36
N ASP A 177 -36.53 8.73 -14.43
CA ASP A 177 -35.99 8.41 -13.11
C ASP A 177 -34.76 7.51 -13.17
N LEU A 178 -34.77 6.51 -14.07
CA LEU A 178 -33.62 5.63 -14.29
C LEU A 178 -32.41 6.43 -14.80
N LEU A 179 -32.61 7.24 -15.84
CA LEU A 179 -31.55 8.07 -16.43
C LEU A 179 -30.98 9.04 -15.40
N ASN A 180 -31.82 9.69 -14.60
CA ASN A 180 -31.36 10.61 -13.56
C ASN A 180 -30.53 9.89 -12.49
N LYS A 181 -30.98 8.72 -12.00
CA LYS A 181 -30.19 7.93 -11.04
C LYS A 181 -28.87 7.40 -11.60
N LEU A 182 -28.83 7.04 -12.89
CA LEU A 182 -27.58 6.64 -13.55
C LEU A 182 -26.62 7.82 -13.71
N ARG A 183 -27.12 9.01 -14.06
CA ARG A 183 -26.33 10.24 -14.15
C ARG A 183 -25.77 10.64 -12.78
N GLU A 184 -26.60 10.57 -11.73
CA GLU A 184 -26.18 10.79 -10.34
C GLU A 184 -25.08 9.81 -9.92
N HIS A 185 -25.24 8.53 -10.22
CA HIS A 185 -24.22 7.52 -9.93
C HIS A 185 -22.91 7.80 -10.70
N ARG A 186 -23.01 8.16 -11.98
CA ARG A 186 -21.83 8.52 -12.77
C ARG A 186 -21.07 9.69 -12.15
N GLU A 187 -21.77 10.74 -11.71
CA GLU A 187 -21.13 11.86 -11.03
C GLU A 187 -20.54 11.49 -9.68
N SER A 188 -21.15 10.55 -8.96
CA SER A 188 -20.66 10.14 -7.65
C SER A 188 -19.35 9.36 -7.74
N LEU A 189 -19.01 8.74 -8.88
CA LEU A 189 -17.75 8.01 -9.06
C LEU A 189 -16.49 8.88 -8.84
N ARG A 190 -16.57 10.18 -9.13
CA ARG A 190 -15.48 11.15 -8.89
C ARG A 190 -15.63 11.92 -7.58
N LYS A 191 -16.87 12.18 -7.12
CA LYS A 191 -17.16 13.00 -5.92
C LYS A 191 -17.10 12.17 -4.63
N ASP A 192 -17.67 10.97 -4.66
CA ASP A 192 -17.72 10.05 -3.53
C ASP A 192 -16.53 9.08 -3.62
N LEU A 193 -15.32 9.62 -3.49
CA LEU A 193 -14.05 8.90 -3.66
C LEU A 193 -13.23 8.96 -2.37
N ILE A 194 -12.66 7.83 -1.96
CA ILE A 194 -11.74 7.76 -0.83
C ILE A 194 -10.51 6.93 -1.16
N LEU A 195 -9.33 7.42 -0.76
CA LEU A 195 -8.05 6.80 -1.04
C LEU A 195 -7.27 6.57 0.26
N PHE A 196 -6.64 5.41 0.36
CA PHE A 196 -5.82 5.00 1.49
C PHE A 196 -4.40 4.69 1.03
N LEU A 197 -3.42 5.27 1.73
CA LEU A 197 -1.98 5.06 1.52
C LEU A 197 -1.30 4.76 2.86
N GLY A 198 -0.20 4.02 2.88
CA GLY A 198 0.68 4.00 4.04
C GLY A 198 1.40 5.33 4.23
N MET A 199 1.78 5.66 5.47
CA MET A 199 2.43 6.94 5.78
C MET A 199 3.80 7.15 5.09
N LYS A 200 4.51 6.07 4.78
CA LYS A 200 5.80 6.10 4.07
C LYS A 200 6.11 4.72 3.49
N ALA A 201 7.03 4.67 2.53
CA ALA A 201 7.66 3.43 2.11
C ALA A 201 8.98 3.22 2.87
N VAL A 202 9.29 1.99 3.27
CA VAL A 202 10.50 1.66 4.06
C VAL A 202 11.82 1.82 3.28
N ASP A 203 11.78 1.83 1.95
CA ASP A 203 12.96 1.94 1.11
C ASP A 203 13.42 3.39 0.90
N GLY A 204 12.46 4.30 0.65
CA GLY A 204 12.75 5.73 0.45
C GLY A 204 12.51 6.62 1.67
N GLU A 205 11.66 6.17 2.61
CA GLU A 205 11.29 6.83 3.86
C GLU A 205 10.82 8.30 3.78
N THR A 206 10.53 8.81 2.59
CA THR A 206 10.25 10.24 2.36
C THR A 206 8.92 10.72 2.95
N GLY A 207 7.88 9.87 2.93
CA GLY A 207 6.51 10.22 3.37
C GLY A 207 5.81 11.29 2.51
N ASN A 208 6.36 11.67 1.35
CA ASN A 208 5.86 12.80 0.56
C ASN A 208 4.83 12.43 -0.52
N THR A 209 4.73 11.15 -0.91
CA THR A 209 3.85 10.71 -2.01
C THR A 209 2.37 10.99 -1.72
N GLY A 210 1.89 10.80 -0.49
CA GLY A 210 0.49 11.05 -0.12
C GLY A 210 0.06 12.52 -0.27
N PRO A 211 0.76 13.47 0.38
CA PRO A 211 0.49 14.91 0.19
C PRO A 211 0.55 15.34 -1.27
N GLN A 212 1.56 14.90 -2.02
CA GLN A 212 1.74 15.28 -3.42
C GLN A 212 0.67 14.66 -4.32
N LEU A 213 0.20 13.44 -4.01
CA LEU A 213 -0.87 12.78 -4.74
C LEU A 213 -2.21 13.49 -4.56
N SER A 214 -2.54 13.92 -3.34
CA SER A 214 -3.77 14.70 -3.09
C SER A 214 -3.80 15.97 -3.95
N GLN A 215 -2.69 16.70 -4.03
CA GLN A 215 -2.58 17.88 -4.90
C GLN A 215 -2.71 17.51 -6.39
N ALA A 216 -1.92 16.54 -6.86
CA ALA A 216 -1.92 16.13 -8.26
C ALA A 216 -3.27 15.54 -8.72
N LEU A 217 -3.99 14.86 -7.82
CA LEU A 217 -5.32 14.33 -8.09
C LEU A 217 -6.37 15.44 -8.10
N SER A 218 -6.22 16.45 -7.24
CA SER A 218 -7.10 17.62 -7.27
C SER A 218 -7.04 18.34 -8.62
N GLU A 219 -5.82 18.51 -9.15
CA GLU A 219 -5.59 19.09 -10.48
C GLU A 219 -6.13 18.20 -11.59
N ALA A 220 -5.89 16.90 -11.52
CA ALA A 220 -6.33 15.94 -12.53
C ALA A 220 -7.87 15.84 -12.63
N LEU A 221 -8.56 15.85 -11.48
CA LEU A 221 -10.02 15.76 -11.41
C LEU A 221 -10.74 17.11 -11.46
N LYS A 222 -10.00 18.22 -11.33
CA LYS A 222 -10.51 19.60 -11.23
C LYS A 222 -11.51 19.79 -10.07
N ILE A 223 -11.32 19.04 -8.99
CA ILE A 223 -12.08 19.15 -7.73
C ILE A 223 -11.09 19.01 -6.57
N PRO A 224 -11.27 19.71 -5.43
CA PRO A 224 -10.39 19.53 -4.29
C PRO A 224 -10.48 18.11 -3.73
N VAL A 225 -9.33 17.45 -3.55
CA VAL A 225 -9.21 16.18 -2.83
C VAL A 225 -8.54 16.46 -1.49
N ALA A 226 -9.35 16.45 -0.43
CA ALA A 226 -8.86 16.75 0.90
C ALA A 226 -7.88 15.66 1.39
N HIS A 227 -6.95 16.00 2.27
CA HIS A 227 -5.94 15.04 2.73
C HIS A 227 -5.63 15.14 4.22
N ALA A 228 -5.61 13.99 4.89
CA ALA A 228 -5.14 13.87 6.26
C ALA A 228 -3.92 12.95 6.36
N THR A 229 -2.83 13.49 6.89
CA THR A 229 -1.64 12.70 7.23
C THR A 229 -1.74 12.08 8.62
N TYR A 230 -0.92 11.05 8.85
CA TYR A 230 -0.72 10.43 10.18
C TYR A 230 -2.01 9.94 10.85
N VAL A 231 -2.90 9.36 10.05
CA VAL A 231 -4.21 8.87 10.49
C VAL A 231 -4.04 7.64 11.38
N THR A 232 -4.65 7.70 12.56
CA THR A 232 -4.69 6.58 13.54
C THR A 232 -6.05 5.91 13.59
N ASN A 233 -7.12 6.62 13.22
CA ASN A 233 -8.47 6.08 13.15
C ASN A 233 -9.35 7.00 12.27
N PHE A 234 -10.44 6.48 11.73
CA PHE A 234 -11.46 7.25 11.03
C PHE A 234 -12.85 6.64 11.20
N SER A 235 -13.89 7.45 11.00
CA SER A 235 -15.27 7.00 10.83
C SER A 235 -15.92 7.69 9.64
N TYR A 236 -16.98 7.08 9.11
CA TYR A 236 -17.69 7.58 7.93
C TYR A 236 -19.18 7.77 8.24
N ASP A 237 -19.70 8.95 7.90
CA ASP A 237 -21.12 9.26 7.92
C ASP A 237 -21.66 9.20 6.47
N PRO A 238 -22.41 8.16 6.09
CA PRO A 238 -22.91 8.01 4.72
C PRO A 238 -24.03 9.00 4.38
N ASP A 239 -24.77 9.49 5.37
CA ASP A 239 -25.89 10.40 5.15
C ASP A 239 -25.37 11.81 4.84
N LYS A 240 -24.24 12.19 5.45
CA LYS A 240 -23.53 13.46 5.18
C LYS A 240 -22.40 13.36 4.17
N LYS A 241 -22.00 12.15 3.77
CA LYS A 241 -20.81 11.87 2.95
C LYS A 241 -19.53 12.50 3.52
N LEU A 242 -19.37 12.36 4.83
CA LEU A 242 -18.31 13.00 5.60
C LEU A 242 -17.44 11.96 6.29
N VAL A 243 -16.14 12.21 6.34
CA VAL A 243 -15.17 11.38 7.06
C VAL A 243 -14.65 12.14 8.27
N ARG A 244 -14.75 11.53 9.46
CA ARG A 244 -14.14 12.05 10.69
C ARG A 244 -12.82 11.32 10.90
N VAL A 245 -11.73 12.06 11.00
CA VAL A 245 -10.38 11.50 11.05
C VAL A 245 -9.73 11.87 12.37
N ARG A 246 -9.16 10.87 13.05
CA ARG A 246 -8.29 11.05 14.21
C ARG A 246 -6.83 10.84 13.80
N ARG A 247 -6.02 11.89 13.83
CA ARG A 247 -4.59 11.85 13.48
C ARG A 247 -3.69 12.22 14.64
N ARG A 248 -2.45 11.72 14.63
CA ARG A 248 -1.43 12.00 15.65
C ARG A 248 -0.20 12.65 15.01
N ILE A 249 0.05 13.92 15.32
CA ILE A 249 1.21 14.69 14.87
C ILE A 249 2.07 15.01 16.09
N GLY A 250 3.22 14.35 16.21
CA GLY A 250 4.06 14.43 17.39
C GLY A 250 3.29 14.07 18.66
N ARG A 251 3.14 15.03 19.59
CA ARG A 251 2.39 14.87 20.84
C ARG A 251 0.93 15.33 20.76
N VAL A 252 0.49 15.80 19.60
CA VAL A 252 -0.86 16.35 19.41
C VAL A 252 -1.74 15.29 18.74
N ILE A 253 -2.92 15.07 19.31
CA ILE A 253 -4.01 14.32 18.69
C ILE A 253 -5.01 15.35 18.16
N GLN A 254 -5.40 15.21 16.89
CA GLN A 254 -6.40 16.06 16.26
C GLN A 254 -7.54 15.20 15.73
N GLU A 255 -8.76 15.71 15.88
CA GLU A 255 -9.95 15.20 15.22
C GLU A 255 -10.42 16.24 14.21
N ILE A 256 -10.61 15.83 12.97
CA ILE A 256 -11.01 16.70 11.86
C ILE A 256 -12.13 16.06 11.06
N GLU A 257 -13.03 16.90 10.57
CA GLU A 257 -14.11 16.51 9.66
C GLU A 257 -13.74 16.91 8.24
N MET A 258 -13.98 16.02 7.28
CA MET A 258 -13.56 16.20 5.89
C MET A 258 -14.64 15.67 4.93
N ASP A 259 -14.98 16.47 3.93
CA ASP A 259 -15.87 16.05 2.86
C ASP A 259 -15.14 15.13 1.86
N LEU A 260 -15.90 14.26 1.18
CA LEU A 260 -15.38 13.53 0.02
C LEU A 260 -15.22 14.49 -1.19
N PRO A 261 -14.21 14.28 -2.06
CA PRO A 261 -13.24 13.18 -2.03
C PRO A 261 -12.07 13.40 -1.07
N VAL A 262 -11.56 12.32 -0.47
CA VAL A 262 -10.51 12.40 0.57
C VAL A 262 -9.41 11.35 0.38
N LEU A 263 -8.17 11.73 0.71
CA LEU A 263 -7.01 10.86 0.81
C LEU A 263 -6.58 10.76 2.28
N LEU A 264 -6.34 9.55 2.78
CA LEU A 264 -5.88 9.29 4.13
C LEU A 264 -4.55 8.53 4.09
N THR A 265 -3.50 9.07 4.73
CA THR A 265 -2.27 8.30 4.95
C THR A 265 -2.29 7.65 6.33
N MET A 266 -2.33 6.33 6.35
CA MET A 266 -2.49 5.52 7.55
C MET A 266 -1.16 5.35 8.27
N ARG A 267 -1.20 5.49 9.59
CA ARG A 267 -0.09 5.07 10.44
C ARG A 267 -0.13 3.55 10.67
N PRO A 268 1.02 2.92 10.95
CA PRO A 268 1.08 1.50 11.23
C PRO A 268 0.32 1.07 12.50
N GLU A 269 -0.04 1.99 13.40
CA GLU A 269 -0.87 1.67 14.57
C GLU A 269 -2.39 1.72 14.30
N TYR A 270 -2.82 1.93 13.05
CA TYR A 270 -4.24 1.79 12.71
C TYR A 270 -4.67 0.33 12.81
N GLU A 271 -5.83 0.12 13.43
CA GLU A 271 -6.53 -1.16 13.48
C GLU A 271 -7.99 -0.91 13.13
N ALA A 272 -8.57 -1.76 12.27
CA ALA A 272 -9.97 -1.60 11.88
C ALA A 272 -10.90 -1.84 13.09
N PRO A 273 -11.80 -0.90 13.41
CA PRO A 273 -12.81 -1.12 14.44
C PRO A 273 -13.76 -2.27 14.06
N SER A 274 -14.43 -2.84 15.07
CA SER A 274 -15.55 -3.75 14.83
C SER A 274 -16.64 -3.06 14.01
N ILE A 275 -17.19 -3.77 13.04
CA ILE A 275 -18.28 -3.24 12.21
C ILE A 275 -19.58 -3.28 13.01
N PRO A 276 -20.31 -2.17 13.12
CA PRO A 276 -21.64 -2.20 13.70
C PRO A 276 -22.58 -3.08 12.86
N LEU A 277 -23.29 -4.02 13.51
CA LEU A 277 -24.25 -4.97 12.89
C LEU A 277 -25.45 -4.31 12.15
N ARG A 278 -25.50 -2.98 12.07
CA ARG A 278 -26.58 -2.22 11.43
C ARG A 278 -26.11 -1.67 10.07
N ARG A 279 -26.95 -1.83 9.05
CA ARG A 279 -26.81 -1.41 7.63
C ARG A 279 -26.17 -2.40 6.64
N GLY A 280 -25.91 -3.65 7.02
CA GLY A 280 -25.33 -4.65 6.10
C GLY A 280 -26.05 -4.79 4.74
N ARG A 281 -27.36 -4.54 4.65
CA ARG A 281 -28.11 -4.67 3.38
C ARG A 281 -27.88 -3.51 2.40
N ASP A 282 -27.89 -2.27 2.86
CA ASP A 282 -27.67 -1.10 1.97
C ASP A 282 -26.22 -1.08 1.47
N VAL A 283 -25.28 -1.48 2.33
CA VAL A 283 -23.88 -1.75 1.98
C VAL A 283 -23.77 -2.78 0.85
N LEU A 284 -24.51 -3.89 0.93
CA LEU A 284 -24.50 -4.93 -0.12
C LEU A 284 -25.04 -4.44 -1.47
N LEU A 285 -26.00 -3.51 -1.50
CA LEU A 285 -26.49 -2.93 -2.75
C LEU A 285 -25.44 -1.99 -3.38
N GLU A 286 -24.70 -1.25 -2.57
CA GLU A 286 -23.65 -0.37 -3.06
C GLU A 286 -22.38 -1.14 -3.49
N ASN A 287 -22.26 -2.41 -3.06
CA ASN A 287 -21.18 -3.30 -3.50
C ASN A 287 -21.26 -3.63 -4.99
N TYR A 288 -20.11 -4.01 -5.53
CA TYR A 288 -20.00 -4.57 -6.87
C TYR A 288 -20.02 -6.10 -6.82
N LYS A 289 -19.90 -6.75 -7.97
CA LYS A 289 -19.89 -8.22 -8.12
C LYS A 289 -18.84 -8.91 -7.22
N GLY A 290 -17.72 -8.23 -6.97
CA GLY A 290 -16.69 -8.65 -6.02
C GLY A 290 -15.33 -8.84 -6.67
N LYS A 291 -14.59 -9.86 -6.23
CA LYS A 291 -13.20 -10.12 -6.63
C LYS A 291 -13.09 -10.55 -8.10
N VAL A 292 -12.47 -9.72 -8.92
CA VAL A 292 -12.03 -10.04 -10.28
C VAL A 292 -10.51 -10.23 -10.28
N ARG A 293 -10.07 -11.49 -10.41
CA ARG A 293 -8.67 -11.92 -10.39
C ARG A 293 -7.96 -11.72 -11.74
N ASP A 294 -8.20 -10.57 -12.35
CA ASP A 294 -7.54 -10.13 -13.57
C ASP A 294 -6.83 -8.81 -13.28
N ILE A 295 -5.50 -8.87 -13.14
CA ILE A 295 -4.68 -7.69 -12.81
C ILE A 295 -4.51 -6.86 -14.07
N LYS A 296 -5.05 -5.65 -14.05
CA LYS A 296 -5.00 -4.73 -15.18
C LYS A 296 -3.71 -3.93 -15.15
N ILE A 297 -2.98 -3.90 -16.27
CA ILE A 297 -1.75 -3.13 -16.41
C ILE A 297 -2.05 -1.91 -17.26
N LEU A 298 -1.67 -0.72 -16.78
CA LEU A 298 -1.77 0.53 -17.51
C LEU A 298 -0.38 1.11 -17.74
N ASN A 299 -0.07 1.46 -18.99
CA ASN A 299 1.18 2.11 -19.39
C ASN A 299 1.02 3.64 -19.44
N ALA A 300 2.05 4.36 -19.88
CA ALA A 300 2.01 5.83 -19.92
C ALA A 300 1.00 6.38 -20.94
N ASP A 301 0.74 5.66 -22.03
CA ASP A 301 -0.20 6.07 -23.07
C ASP A 301 -1.65 5.84 -22.61
N ASP A 302 -1.92 4.74 -21.89
CA ASP A 302 -3.25 4.43 -21.35
C ASP A 302 -3.78 5.52 -20.42
N ILE A 303 -2.88 6.09 -19.60
CA ILE A 303 -3.17 7.19 -18.66
C ILE A 303 -2.97 8.58 -19.29
N LYS A 304 -2.56 8.64 -20.57
CA LYS A 304 -2.26 9.88 -21.32
C LYS A 304 -1.26 10.79 -20.59
N ALA A 305 -0.19 10.22 -20.05
CA ALA A 305 0.80 10.96 -19.27
C ALA A 305 1.67 11.89 -20.14
N ASP A 306 1.97 13.09 -19.63
CA ASP A 306 3.06 13.90 -20.17
C ASP A 306 4.40 13.23 -19.81
N LEU A 307 5.16 12.82 -20.82
CA LEU A 307 6.45 12.14 -20.65
C LEU A 307 7.49 13.00 -19.92
N ARG A 308 7.30 14.33 -19.88
CA ARG A 308 8.16 15.27 -19.15
C ARG A 308 7.82 15.37 -17.67
N ALA A 309 6.74 14.72 -17.21
CA ALA A 309 6.24 14.78 -15.84
C ALA A 309 6.23 13.41 -15.14
N ILE A 310 6.69 12.35 -15.81
CA ILE A 310 6.80 10.99 -15.25
C ILE A 310 8.25 10.49 -15.24
N GLY A 311 8.49 9.46 -14.42
CA GLY A 311 9.80 8.82 -14.32
C GLY A 311 10.91 9.79 -13.95
N LEU A 312 12.14 9.39 -14.25
CA LEU A 312 13.34 10.19 -13.96
C LEU A 312 13.33 11.57 -14.64
N VAL A 313 12.74 11.68 -15.83
CA VAL A 313 12.67 12.93 -16.59
C VAL A 313 11.78 13.96 -15.87
N GLY A 314 10.65 13.51 -15.33
CA GLY A 314 9.74 14.35 -14.56
C GLY A 314 10.14 14.59 -13.10
N SER A 315 11.18 13.90 -12.62
CA SER A 315 11.67 14.04 -11.25
C SER A 315 12.49 15.33 -11.08
N PRO A 316 12.03 16.30 -10.27
CA PRO A 316 12.88 17.44 -9.88
C PRO A 316 14.08 17.03 -9.03
N THR A 317 14.04 15.86 -8.38
CA THR A 317 15.14 15.36 -7.55
C THR A 317 15.80 14.12 -8.15
N GLN A 318 17.11 13.99 -7.97
CA GLN A 318 17.88 12.82 -8.39
C GLN A 318 18.77 12.36 -7.23
N VAL A 319 18.80 11.04 -7.00
CA VAL A 319 19.60 10.45 -5.93
C VAL A 319 21.07 10.47 -6.36
N GLY A 320 21.91 11.15 -5.59
CA GLY A 320 23.37 11.13 -5.77
C GLY A 320 24.03 9.83 -5.29
N PRO A 321 25.36 9.77 -5.27
CA PRO A 321 26.09 8.62 -4.76
C PRO A 321 25.67 8.25 -3.34
N THR A 322 25.33 6.98 -3.11
CA THR A 322 24.96 6.48 -1.78
C THR A 322 26.20 6.00 -1.04
N ILE A 323 26.34 6.39 0.24
CA ILE A 323 27.41 5.93 1.12
C ILE A 323 26.79 4.99 2.15
N GLU A 324 27.33 3.79 2.28
CA GLU A 324 26.95 2.89 3.36
C GLU A 324 27.49 3.44 4.69
N VAL A 325 26.59 3.99 5.50
CA VAL A 325 26.94 4.41 6.86
C VAL A 325 27.17 3.15 7.67
N LYS A 326 28.43 2.85 7.99
CA LYS A 326 28.79 1.74 8.89
C LYS A 326 27.95 1.85 10.16
N LYS A 327 27.26 0.76 10.52
CA LYS A 327 26.54 0.67 11.80
C LYS A 327 27.46 1.15 12.90
N THR A 328 26.98 2.07 13.73
CA THR A 328 27.69 2.52 14.94
C THR A 328 28.18 1.30 15.68
N ILE A 329 29.46 1.35 16.09
CA ILE A 329 30.15 0.30 16.82
C ILE A 329 29.21 -0.18 17.93
N ILE A 330 28.89 -1.47 17.91
CA ILE A 330 28.11 -2.16 18.93
C ILE A 330 28.79 -1.84 20.27
N LYS A 331 28.02 -1.33 21.25
CA LYS A 331 28.56 -0.96 22.57
C LYS A 331 29.30 -2.16 23.15
N ARG A 332 30.62 -2.10 23.22
CA ARG A 332 31.41 -3.11 23.92
C ARG A 332 31.11 -2.99 25.40
N ILE A 333 30.55 -4.04 25.96
CA ILE A 333 30.28 -4.13 27.39
C ILE A 333 31.46 -4.85 28.02
N LEU A 334 32.22 -4.13 28.84
CA LEU A 334 33.36 -4.67 29.57
C LEU A 334 32.91 -5.84 30.47
N GLY A 335 33.63 -6.95 30.42
CA GLY A 335 33.28 -8.16 31.16
C GLY A 335 32.11 -8.97 30.61
N ARG A 336 31.42 -8.50 29.56
CA ARG A 336 30.33 -9.25 28.90
C ARG A 336 30.57 -9.50 27.42
N SER A 337 31.37 -8.68 26.76
CA SER A 337 31.78 -8.94 25.39
C SER A 337 32.94 -9.95 25.39
N ILE A 338 33.07 -10.72 24.32
CA ILE A 338 34.24 -11.59 24.11
C ILE A 338 34.98 -11.18 22.85
N ARG A 339 36.30 -11.29 22.88
CA ARG A 339 37.19 -11.11 21.73
C ARG A 339 37.68 -12.46 21.24
N ILE A 340 37.50 -12.71 19.95
CA ILE A 340 37.90 -13.96 19.30
C ILE A 340 39.41 -13.94 19.03
N LEU A 341 40.12 -14.97 19.48
CA LEU A 341 41.57 -15.09 19.38
C LEU A 341 42.02 -15.86 18.13
N LYS A 342 41.16 -16.74 17.60
CA LYS A 342 41.41 -17.59 16.43
C LYS A 342 40.12 -17.77 15.63
N ASP A 343 40.24 -17.98 14.33
CA ASP A 343 39.08 -18.27 13.48
C ASP A 343 38.34 -19.52 13.98
N VAL A 344 37.01 -19.42 14.05
CA VAL A 344 36.11 -20.52 14.42
C VAL A 344 35.11 -20.67 13.30
N GLU A 345 35.17 -21.77 12.55
CA GLU A 345 34.23 -21.99 11.44
C GLU A 345 32.80 -22.20 11.94
N LYS A 346 32.60 -23.18 12.81
CA LYS A 346 31.33 -23.44 13.49
C LYS A 346 31.55 -24.16 14.81
N ILE A 347 30.72 -23.86 15.80
CA ILE A 347 30.72 -24.56 17.09
C ILE A 347 29.28 -24.93 17.47
N LYS A 348 29.07 -26.19 17.84
CA LYS A 348 27.77 -26.70 18.25
C LYS A 348 27.74 -26.84 19.77
N ILE A 349 26.74 -26.23 20.41
CA ILE A 349 26.52 -26.26 21.85
C ILE A 349 25.07 -26.69 22.08
N GLY A 350 24.87 -27.92 22.54
CA GLY A 350 23.55 -28.56 22.57
C GLY A 350 22.93 -28.63 21.16
N ASP A 351 21.73 -28.06 21.03
CA ASP A 351 20.99 -28.01 19.76
C ASP A 351 21.28 -26.74 18.93
N LYS A 352 22.07 -25.80 19.47
CA LYS A 352 22.39 -24.53 18.80
C LYS A 352 23.74 -24.60 18.09
N GLU A 353 23.81 -24.03 16.89
CA GLU A 353 25.03 -23.89 16.10
C GLU A 353 25.43 -22.41 16.05
N PHE A 354 26.70 -22.11 16.32
CA PHE A 354 27.27 -20.77 16.44
C PHE A 354 28.48 -20.60 15.50
N GLY A 355 28.77 -19.37 15.09
CA GLY A 355 29.81 -19.04 14.10
C GLY A 355 29.29 -18.90 12.67
N PRO A 356 30.16 -18.65 11.68
CA PRO A 356 31.61 -18.49 11.81
C PRO A 356 32.01 -17.20 12.54
N TYR A 357 33.11 -17.27 13.28
CA TYR A 357 33.75 -16.13 13.94
C TYR A 357 35.18 -15.96 13.44
N LYS A 358 35.60 -14.72 13.21
CA LYS A 358 36.96 -14.41 12.77
C LYS A 358 37.84 -13.93 13.92
N LYS A 359 39.13 -14.17 13.81
CA LYS A 359 40.14 -13.60 14.72
C LYS A 359 39.95 -12.07 14.81
N ASP A 360 40.05 -11.56 16.04
CA ASP A 360 39.83 -10.17 16.44
C ASP A 360 38.39 -9.66 16.33
N GLU A 361 37.43 -10.51 15.96
CA GLU A 361 36.00 -10.20 16.07
C GLU A 361 35.59 -10.06 17.54
N ILE A 362 34.72 -9.09 17.83
CA ILE A 362 34.18 -8.87 19.17
C ILE A 362 32.69 -9.12 19.14
N ILE A 363 32.25 -10.03 20.00
CA ILE A 363 30.85 -10.41 20.14
C ILE A 363 30.35 -9.76 21.43
N THR A 364 29.32 -8.93 21.30
CA THR A 364 28.72 -8.21 22.44
C THR A 364 27.56 -9.00 23.02
N ASP A 365 27.60 -9.21 24.34
CA ASP A 365 26.56 -9.92 25.11
C ASP A 365 26.15 -11.30 24.53
N PRO A 366 27.11 -12.18 24.17
CA PRO A 366 26.84 -13.55 23.72
C PRO A 366 26.13 -14.41 24.78
N ASP A 367 25.53 -15.52 24.33
CA ASP A 367 24.99 -16.57 25.19
C ASP A 367 26.07 -17.09 26.17
N LYS A 368 25.71 -17.31 27.44
CA LYS A 368 26.66 -17.70 28.49
C LYS A 368 27.33 -19.04 28.20
N ASP A 369 26.60 -19.97 27.59
CA ASP A 369 27.13 -21.28 27.23
C ASP A 369 28.17 -21.15 26.11
N LEU A 370 27.95 -20.22 25.18
CA LEU A 370 28.91 -19.90 24.12
C LEU A 370 30.18 -19.25 24.67
N VAL A 371 30.05 -18.31 25.61
CA VAL A 371 31.21 -17.69 26.28
C VAL A 371 32.06 -18.75 26.95
N LYS A 372 31.44 -19.61 27.75
CA LYS A 372 32.14 -20.67 28.48
C LYS A 372 32.90 -21.58 27.51
N GLU A 373 32.21 -22.07 26.49
CA GLU A 373 32.79 -22.98 25.51
C GLU A 373 33.96 -22.36 24.72
N LEU A 374 33.81 -21.13 24.22
CA LEU A 374 34.85 -20.46 23.45
C LEU A 374 36.05 -20.06 24.30
N VAL A 375 35.84 -19.68 25.56
CA VAL A 375 36.92 -19.31 26.47
C VAL A 375 37.67 -20.54 26.98
N GLU A 376 36.96 -21.61 27.38
CA GLU A 376 37.58 -22.88 27.82
C GLU A 376 38.42 -23.52 26.71
N LYS A 377 37.94 -23.46 25.46
CA LYS A 377 38.68 -23.95 24.29
C LYS A 377 39.79 -22.99 23.80
N GLY A 378 39.94 -21.84 24.44
CA GLY A 378 40.96 -20.84 24.09
C GLY A 378 40.74 -20.18 22.72
N PHE A 379 39.51 -20.20 22.21
CA PHE A 379 39.11 -19.53 20.97
C PHE A 379 38.73 -18.07 21.20
N ALA A 380 38.34 -17.70 22.42
CA ALA A 380 38.01 -16.34 22.80
C ALA A 380 38.56 -15.99 24.18
N LYS A 381 38.62 -14.69 24.48
CA LYS A 381 38.78 -14.17 25.84
C LYS A 381 37.68 -13.16 26.16
N ILE A 382 37.41 -12.94 27.44
CA ILE A 382 36.52 -11.86 27.87
C ILE A 382 37.18 -10.53 27.52
N TYR A 383 36.40 -9.63 26.94
CA TYR A 383 36.83 -8.27 26.63
C TYR A 383 36.99 -7.48 27.94
N ASP A 384 38.23 -7.12 28.24
CA ASP A 384 38.64 -6.54 29.51
C ASP A 384 39.14 -5.08 29.35
N TYR A 385 39.72 -4.54 30.43
CA TYR A 385 40.23 -3.17 30.45
C TYR A 385 41.48 -3.01 29.58
N ASP A 386 42.30 -4.06 29.44
CA ASP A 386 43.52 -4.02 28.62
C ASP A 386 43.14 -3.96 27.14
N ASP A 387 42.15 -4.76 26.72
CA ASP A 387 41.59 -4.68 25.37
C ASP A 387 41.01 -3.30 25.05
N LEU A 388 40.33 -2.69 26.03
CA LEU A 388 39.78 -1.34 25.87
C LEU A 388 40.87 -0.28 25.78
N ALA A 389 41.92 -0.38 26.61
CA ALA A 389 43.05 0.54 26.58
C ALA A 389 43.79 0.45 25.25
N ASP A 390 44.09 -0.75 24.77
CA ASP A 390 44.72 -0.99 23.46
C ASP A 390 43.90 -0.39 22.32
N GLU A 391 42.57 -0.54 22.36
CA GLU A 391 41.71 0.06 21.35
C GLU A 391 41.76 1.58 21.38
N ILE A 392 41.65 2.20 22.55
CA ILE A 392 41.68 3.66 22.70
C ILE A 392 43.03 4.21 22.20
N ILE A 393 44.14 3.57 22.56
CA ILE A 393 45.48 3.93 22.08
C ILE A 393 45.57 3.82 20.55
N ASN A 394 45.02 2.76 19.96
CA ASN A 394 44.97 2.58 18.50
C ASN A 394 44.11 3.64 17.79
N ILE A 395 43.00 4.06 18.40
CA ILE A 395 42.16 5.13 17.85
C ILE A 395 42.88 6.48 17.88
N LEU A 396 43.53 6.80 19.01
CA LEU A 396 44.26 8.05 19.20
C LEU A 396 45.47 8.13 18.25
N SER A 397 46.23 7.05 18.11
CA SER A 397 47.40 6.99 17.21
C SER A 397 47.03 6.95 15.71
N ARG A 398 45.79 6.62 15.36
CA ARG A 398 45.27 6.76 13.98
C ARG A 398 44.83 8.18 13.65
N ARG A 399 44.39 8.97 14.65
CA ARG A 399 44.04 10.39 14.48
C ARG A 399 45.25 11.28 14.21
N GLU A 400 46.43 10.90 14.68
CA GLU A 400 47.67 11.64 14.43
C GLU A 400 48.28 11.39 13.04
N ARG A 401 47.77 10.41 12.30
CA ARG A 401 48.23 10.04 10.94
C ARG A 401 47.24 10.43 9.82
N GLY A 402 46.15 11.11 10.16
CA GLY A 402 45.09 11.51 9.23
C GLY A 402 45.09 12.99 8.92
#